data_AF-A0A938LXB8-F1
#
_entry.id   AF-A0A938LXB8-F1
#
_cell.length_a   1.000
_cell.length_b   1.000
_cell.length_c   1.000
_cell.angle_alpha   90.00
_cell.angle_beta   90.00
_cell.angle_gamma   90.00
#
_symmetry.space_group_name_H-M   'P 1'
#
loop_
_entity.id
_entity.type
_entity.pdbx_description
1 polymer ?
#
loop_
_entity_poly.entity_id
_entity_poly.type
_entity_poly.pdbx_seq_one_letter_code
_entity_poly.pdbx_strand_id
1 'polypeptide(L)'
;MRLAGGFDPVFSRIMDLCGMEAGLMLMAARPDLVHALVAHIGAFLEEYYRRIAEAGQGYFDVLCFGDDFASQESLLLSPRRWREYFLPFWKRLFAVAHRHGMKAMLHSCGAVRAVLGDLIDAGLDIFEVVQITAARMDPAELKREFGAHLAFYGGMDT
;
A
#
# COMPACT_ATOMS: atom_id res chain seq x y z
N MET A 1 -8.71 1.46 -19.08
CA MET A 1 -7.87 1.02 -17.96
C MET A 1 -8.20 -0.42 -17.65
N ARG A 2 -7.30 -1.33 -18.01
CA ARG A 2 -7.40 -2.77 -17.75
C ARG A 2 -6.53 -3.09 -16.54
N LEU A 3 -7.10 -3.77 -15.56
CA LEU A 3 -6.51 -3.98 -14.23
C LEU A 3 -6.10 -5.44 -14.05
N ALA A 4 -4.99 -5.66 -13.34
CA ALA A 4 -4.59 -6.96 -12.82
C ALA A 4 -4.07 -6.83 -11.39
N GLY A 5 -4.05 -7.95 -10.67
CA GLY A 5 -3.71 -7.96 -9.24
C GLY A 5 -4.95 -7.90 -8.36
N GLY A 6 -4.74 -7.62 -7.07
CA GLY A 6 -5.79 -7.64 -6.06
C GLY A 6 -5.34 -7.08 -4.72
N PHE A 7 -6.13 -7.38 -3.69
CA PHE A 7 -5.84 -7.01 -2.31
C PHE A 7 -4.91 -8.05 -1.68
N ASP A 8 -3.60 -7.83 -1.82
CA ASP A 8 -2.56 -8.73 -1.32
C ASP A 8 -1.68 -8.03 -0.25
N PRO A 9 -2.17 -7.97 1.00
CA PRO A 9 -1.59 -7.14 2.06
C PRO A 9 -0.37 -7.80 2.75
N VAL A 10 0.54 -6.97 3.28
CA VAL A 10 1.59 -7.42 4.22
C VAL A 10 1.18 -7.10 5.66
N PHE A 11 0.75 -5.87 5.93
CA PHE A 11 0.32 -5.47 7.27
C PHE A 11 -0.93 -6.27 7.68
N SER A 12 -1.99 -6.28 6.86
CA SER A 12 -3.19 -7.04 7.20
C SER A 12 -2.91 -8.55 7.29
N ARG A 13 -1.97 -9.08 6.48
CA ARG A 13 -1.58 -10.50 6.60
C ARG A 13 -0.91 -10.83 7.92
N ILE A 14 -0.10 -9.92 8.49
CA ILE A 14 0.45 -10.11 9.83
C ILE A 14 -0.68 -10.11 10.87
N MET A 15 -1.70 -9.26 10.69
CA MET A 15 -2.88 -9.27 11.56
C MET A 15 -3.70 -10.56 11.42
N ASP A 16 -3.84 -11.13 10.23
CA ASP A 16 -4.51 -12.42 10.02
C ASP A 16 -3.78 -13.58 10.71
N LEU A 17 -2.44 -13.55 10.69
CA LEU A 17 -1.60 -14.60 11.27
C LEU A 17 -1.55 -14.55 12.80
N CYS A 18 -1.51 -13.35 13.38
CA CYS A 18 -1.29 -13.16 14.81
C CYS A 18 -2.56 -12.74 15.57
N GLY A 19 -3.57 -12.22 14.88
CA GLY A 19 -4.62 -11.38 15.46
C GLY A 19 -4.15 -9.93 15.61
N MET A 20 -5.09 -8.97 15.55
CA MET A 20 -4.79 -7.53 15.56
C MET A 20 -3.97 -7.10 16.80
N GLU A 21 -4.42 -7.46 18.00
CA GLU A 21 -3.75 -7.06 19.25
C GLU A 21 -2.33 -7.64 19.32
N ALA A 22 -2.19 -8.95 19.13
CA ALA A 22 -0.88 -9.60 19.20
C ALA A 22 0.04 -9.15 18.06
N GLY A 23 -0.49 -8.90 16.86
CA GLY A 23 0.25 -8.39 15.72
C GLY A 23 0.81 -6.98 15.97
N LEU A 24 0.00 -6.07 16.52
CA LEU A 24 0.47 -4.73 16.89
C LEU A 24 1.49 -4.79 18.04
N MET A 25 1.27 -5.64 19.04
CA MET A 25 2.24 -5.86 20.13
C MET A 25 3.55 -6.44 19.60
N LEU A 26 3.50 -7.37 18.65
CA LEU A 26 4.67 -7.91 17.94
C LEU A 26 5.44 -6.79 17.24
N MET A 27 4.74 -5.91 16.52
CA MET A 27 5.32 -4.78 15.79
C MET A 27 6.02 -3.77 16.71
N ALA A 28 5.54 -3.63 17.94
CA ALA A 28 6.16 -2.79 18.96
C ALA A 28 7.35 -3.46 19.65
N ALA A 29 7.21 -4.74 20.02
CA ALA A 29 8.14 -5.43 20.92
C ALA A 29 9.25 -6.21 20.21
N ARG A 30 9.03 -6.66 18.97
CA ARG A 30 9.93 -7.58 18.24
C ARG A 30 10.24 -7.11 16.82
N PRO A 31 10.95 -5.98 16.63
CA PRO A 31 11.30 -5.47 15.30
C PRO A 31 12.04 -6.49 14.43
N ASP A 32 12.90 -7.31 15.03
CA ASP A 32 13.63 -8.39 14.37
C ASP A 32 12.69 -9.38 13.66
N LEU A 33 11.64 -9.80 14.36
CA LEU A 33 10.66 -10.73 13.82
C LEU A 33 9.76 -10.05 12.77
N VAL A 34 9.44 -8.77 12.95
CA VAL A 34 8.65 -8.01 11.98
C VAL A 34 9.41 -7.86 10.66
N HIS A 35 10.69 -7.53 10.73
CA HIS A 35 11.57 -7.49 9.56
C HIS A 35 11.61 -8.84 8.85
N ALA A 36 11.72 -9.95 9.59
CA ALA A 36 11.69 -11.29 9.00
C ALA A 36 10.34 -11.63 8.35
N LEU A 37 9.21 -11.29 8.99
CA LEU A 37 7.87 -11.50 8.44
C LEU A 37 7.64 -10.68 7.17
N VAL A 38 7.94 -9.39 7.20
CA VAL A 38 7.79 -8.51 6.03
C VAL A 38 8.71 -8.95 4.89
N ALA A 39 9.94 -9.38 5.19
CA ALA A 39 10.85 -9.90 4.16
C ALA A 39 10.30 -11.18 3.52
N HIS A 40 9.80 -12.12 4.32
CA HIS A 40 9.28 -13.39 3.81
C HIS A 40 7.98 -13.22 3.00
N ILE A 41 6.99 -12.53 3.56
CA ILE A 41 5.71 -12.25 2.88
C ILE A 41 5.97 -11.38 1.66
N GLY A 42 6.81 -10.35 1.80
CA GLY A 42 7.12 -9.43 0.72
C GLY A 42 7.84 -10.08 -0.45
N ALA A 43 8.75 -11.03 -0.21
CA ALA A 43 9.40 -11.79 -1.28
C ALA A 43 8.42 -12.67 -2.05
N PHE A 44 7.48 -13.30 -1.35
CA PHE A 44 6.41 -14.06 -1.99
C PHE A 44 5.53 -13.15 -2.87
N LEU A 45 5.11 -12.00 -2.34
CA LEU A 45 4.27 -11.06 -3.08
C LEU A 45 4.98 -10.48 -4.29
N GLU A 46 6.26 -10.11 -4.17
CA GLU A 46 7.05 -9.61 -5.29
C GLU A 46 7.10 -10.63 -6.45
N GLU A 47 7.30 -11.91 -6.15
CA GLU A 47 7.29 -12.98 -7.13
C GLU A 47 5.88 -13.24 -7.71
N TYR A 48 4.85 -13.21 -6.86
CA TYR A 48 3.45 -13.35 -7.27
C TYR A 48 3.05 -12.27 -8.28
N TYR A 49 3.32 -11.00 -7.97
CA TYR A 49 3.02 -9.88 -8.84
C TYR A 49 3.89 -9.85 -10.09
N ARG A 50 5.15 -10.29 -10.02
CA ARG A 50 5.99 -10.46 -11.22
C ARG A 50 5.36 -11.43 -12.21
N ARG A 51 4.86 -12.58 -11.74
CA ARG A 51 4.20 -13.57 -12.60
C ARG A 51 2.92 -13.05 -13.23
N ILE A 52 2.11 -12.30 -12.47
CA ILE A 52 0.91 -11.64 -13.01
C ILE A 52 1.30 -10.65 -14.11
N ALA A 53 2.31 -9.81 -13.84
CA ALA A 53 2.79 -8.81 -14.77
C ALA A 53 3.31 -9.43 -16.08
N GLU A 54 4.05 -10.53 -16.00
CA GLU A 54 4.57 -11.26 -17.16
C GLU A 54 3.46 -11.92 -17.97
N ALA A 55 2.53 -12.62 -17.29
CA ALA A 55 1.41 -13.28 -17.95
C ALA A 55 0.47 -12.29 -18.64
N GLY A 56 0.38 -11.07 -18.09
CA GLY A 56 -0.50 -10.01 -18.56
C GLY A 56 0.19 -8.94 -19.42
N GLN A 57 1.45 -9.14 -19.81
CA GLN A 57 2.23 -8.13 -20.52
C GLN A 57 1.56 -7.71 -21.83
N GLY A 58 1.32 -6.40 -21.99
CA GLY A 58 0.59 -5.83 -23.14
C GLY A 58 -0.93 -5.95 -23.07
N TYR A 59 -1.48 -6.63 -22.06
CA TYR A 59 -2.92 -6.75 -21.83
C TYR A 59 -3.44 -5.83 -20.74
N PHE A 60 -2.66 -5.58 -19.68
CA PHE A 60 -3.05 -4.70 -18.57
C PHE A 60 -2.31 -3.37 -18.58
N ASP A 61 -2.99 -2.34 -18.09
CA ASP A 61 -2.46 -0.98 -17.98
C ASP A 61 -1.94 -0.68 -16.56
N VAL A 62 -2.52 -1.35 -15.55
CA VAL A 62 -2.30 -1.08 -14.12
C VAL A 62 -2.19 -2.39 -13.35
N LEU A 63 -1.23 -2.44 -12.43
CA LEU A 63 -1.09 -3.47 -11.43
C LEU A 63 -1.59 -2.94 -10.09
N CYS A 64 -2.58 -3.63 -9.52
CA CYS A 64 -3.30 -3.23 -8.31
C CYS A 64 -2.76 -3.98 -7.09
N PHE A 65 -2.53 -3.24 -6.01
CA PHE A 65 -2.09 -3.70 -4.70
C PHE A 65 -3.09 -3.27 -3.63
N GLY A 66 -3.04 -3.87 -2.44
CA GLY A 66 -3.89 -3.42 -1.34
C GLY A 66 -3.34 -3.78 0.04
N ASP A 67 -3.44 -2.85 0.99
CA ASP A 67 -3.09 -3.07 2.40
C ASP A 67 -3.68 -1.99 3.32
N ASP A 68 -4.31 -2.39 4.42
CA ASP A 68 -5.02 -1.49 5.33
C ASP A 68 -4.23 -1.30 6.63
N PHE A 69 -3.35 -0.29 6.63
CA PHE A 69 -2.43 0.01 7.74
C PHE A 69 -2.82 1.28 8.52
N ALA A 70 -4.03 1.80 8.30
CA ALA A 70 -4.57 2.98 8.96
C ALA A 70 -5.97 2.74 9.54
N SER A 71 -6.31 3.54 10.54
CA SER A 71 -7.66 3.67 11.12
C SER A 71 -8.35 4.93 10.58
N GLN A 72 -9.54 5.23 11.09
CA GLN A 72 -10.24 6.49 10.81
C GLN A 72 -9.46 7.73 11.23
N GLU A 73 -8.56 7.63 12.20
CA GLU A 73 -7.91 8.80 12.80
C GLU A 73 -6.44 8.94 12.40
N SER A 74 -5.72 7.83 12.23
CA SER A 74 -4.29 7.84 11.89
C SER A 74 -3.81 6.48 11.39
N LEU A 75 -2.54 6.41 11.00
CA LEU A 75 -1.84 5.12 10.87
C LEU A 75 -1.92 4.30 12.16
N LEU A 76 -1.94 2.98 12.03
CA LEU A 76 -1.90 2.03 13.15
C LEU A 76 -0.49 1.91 13.77
N LEU A 77 0.54 2.36 13.05
CA LEU A 77 1.90 2.52 13.54
C LEU A 77 2.34 3.98 13.38
N SER A 78 3.31 4.42 14.20
CA SER A 78 3.94 5.72 13.95
C SER A 78 4.51 5.77 12.52
N PRO A 79 4.47 6.93 11.82
CA PRO A 79 5.02 7.05 10.47
C PRO A 79 6.47 6.56 10.36
N ARG A 80 7.29 6.80 11.40
CA ARG A 80 8.67 6.30 11.47
C ARG A 80 8.75 4.77 11.39
N ARG A 81 7.94 4.07 12.19
CA ARG A 81 7.90 2.59 12.21
C ARG A 81 7.33 2.03 10.92
N TRP A 82 6.29 2.67 10.37
CA TRP A 82 5.73 2.26 9.10
C TRP A 82 6.78 2.35 7.97
N ARG A 83 7.53 3.45 7.90
CA ARG A 83 8.62 3.62 6.95
C ARG A 83 9.72 2.57 7.12
N GLU A 84 10.10 2.28 8.37
CA GLU A 84 11.10 1.27 8.68
C GLU A 84 10.71 -0.11 8.14
N TYR A 85 9.45 -0.52 8.36
CA TYR A 85 9.01 -1.87 8.04
C TYR A 85 8.53 -2.03 6.59
N PHE A 86 7.69 -1.12 6.08
CA PHE A 86 6.91 -1.37 4.86
C PHE A 86 7.39 -0.60 3.63
N LEU A 87 7.97 0.59 3.80
CA LEU A 87 8.37 1.43 2.66
C LEU A 87 9.38 0.72 1.71
N PRO A 88 10.42 0.01 2.20
CA PRO A 88 11.33 -0.72 1.32
C PRO A 88 10.64 -1.81 0.50
N PHE A 89 9.60 -2.44 1.06
CA PHE A 89 8.80 -3.45 0.37
C PHE A 89 7.94 -2.80 -0.72
N TRP A 90 7.19 -1.75 -0.40
CA TRP A 90 6.34 -1.04 -1.37
C TRP A 90 7.13 -0.53 -2.57
N LYS A 91 8.31 0.03 -2.34
CA LYS A 91 9.21 0.47 -3.41
C LYS A 91 9.58 -0.65 -4.39
N ARG A 92 9.86 -1.86 -3.88
CA ARG A 92 10.17 -3.01 -4.75
C ARG A 92 8.93 -3.45 -5.54
N LEU A 93 7.77 -3.43 -4.90
CA LEU A 93 6.51 -3.89 -5.50
C LEU A 93 6.03 -2.95 -6.61
N PHE A 94 6.06 -1.64 -6.40
CA PHE A 94 5.72 -0.67 -7.43
C PHE A 94 6.69 -0.74 -8.62
N ALA A 95 7.97 -1.00 -8.35
CA ALA A 95 8.94 -1.22 -9.41
C ALA A 95 8.63 -2.46 -10.28
N VAL A 96 7.90 -3.47 -9.77
CA VAL A 96 7.41 -4.60 -10.60
C VAL A 96 6.47 -4.09 -11.68
N ALA A 97 5.50 -3.25 -11.32
CA ALA A 97 4.54 -2.68 -12.28
C ALA A 97 5.28 -1.88 -13.37
N HIS A 98 6.17 -0.98 -12.96
CA HIS A 98 6.90 -0.09 -13.86
C HIS A 98 7.83 -0.85 -14.80
N ARG A 99 8.50 -1.91 -14.34
CA ARG A 99 9.36 -2.77 -15.20
C ARG A 99 8.60 -3.43 -16.35
N HIS A 100 7.29 -3.58 -16.22
CA HIS A 100 6.42 -4.18 -17.24
C HIS A 100 5.57 -3.14 -17.98
N GLY A 101 5.90 -1.84 -17.85
CA GLY A 101 5.20 -0.75 -18.53
C GLY A 101 3.81 -0.45 -17.97
N MET A 102 3.48 -0.97 -16.78
CA MET A 102 2.20 -0.74 -16.10
C MET A 102 2.33 0.33 -15.03
N LYS A 103 1.19 0.92 -14.65
CA LYS A 103 1.06 1.83 -13.50
C LYS A 103 0.85 1.07 -12.19
N ALA A 104 1.32 1.62 -11.08
CA ALA A 104 1.11 1.07 -9.74
C ALA A 104 -0.10 1.72 -9.07
N MET A 105 -1.09 0.92 -8.67
CA MET A 105 -2.25 1.37 -7.90
C MET A 105 -2.28 0.70 -6.52
N LEU A 106 -2.44 1.49 -5.46
CA LEU A 106 -2.56 0.99 -4.09
C LEU A 106 -3.95 1.25 -3.53
N HIS A 107 -4.61 0.19 -3.07
CA HIS A 107 -5.75 0.23 -2.17
C HIS A 107 -5.30 0.41 -0.71
N SER A 108 -5.86 1.39 0.01
CA SER A 108 -5.77 1.44 1.47
C SER A 108 -6.90 2.28 2.07
N CYS A 109 -7.62 1.72 3.03
CA CYS A 109 -8.57 2.44 3.86
C CYS A 109 -7.87 3.29 4.94
N GLY A 110 -8.61 4.27 5.47
CA GLY A 110 -8.22 5.07 6.64
C GLY A 110 -7.36 6.31 6.35
N ALA A 111 -6.86 6.90 7.43
CA ALA A 111 -6.13 8.17 7.43
C ALA A 111 -4.65 7.99 7.04
N VAL A 112 -4.38 7.71 5.77
CA VAL A 112 -3.03 7.38 5.25
C VAL A 112 -2.16 8.59 4.89
N ARG A 113 -2.70 9.82 4.93
CA ARG A 113 -2.03 11.04 4.44
C ARG A 113 -0.60 11.22 4.96
N ALA A 114 -0.31 10.77 6.18
CA ALA A 114 1.01 10.88 6.81
C ALA A 114 2.15 10.15 6.07
N VAL A 115 1.85 9.23 5.15
CA VAL A 115 2.82 8.48 4.35
C VAL A 115 2.54 8.52 2.84
N LEU A 116 1.56 9.33 2.38
CA LEU A 116 1.28 9.44 0.95
C LEU A 116 2.48 9.98 0.15
N GLY A 117 3.21 10.95 0.70
CA GLY A 117 4.45 11.44 0.09
C GLY A 117 5.51 10.35 -0.06
N ASP A 118 5.69 9.51 0.98
CA ASP A 118 6.62 8.39 0.94
C ASP A 118 6.22 7.35 -0.13
N LEU A 119 4.92 7.09 -0.28
CA LEU A 119 4.39 6.17 -1.30
C LEU A 119 4.58 6.71 -2.72
N ILE A 120 4.36 8.02 -2.92
CA ILE A 120 4.64 8.71 -4.20
C ILE A 120 6.12 8.55 -4.55
N ASP A 121 7.02 8.84 -3.61
CA ASP A 121 8.47 8.71 -3.79
C ASP A 121 8.90 7.25 -4.05
N ALA A 122 8.14 6.28 -3.56
CA ALA A 122 8.34 4.86 -3.81
C ALA A 122 7.85 4.40 -5.21
N GLY A 123 7.09 5.24 -5.93
CA GLY A 123 6.59 4.96 -7.27
C GLY A 123 5.09 4.70 -7.36
N LEU A 124 4.30 5.10 -6.37
CA LEU A 124 2.84 5.01 -6.47
C LEU A 124 2.30 5.98 -7.53
N ASP A 125 1.50 5.49 -8.49
CA ASP A 125 0.86 6.32 -9.52
C ASP A 125 -0.60 6.64 -9.19
N ILE A 126 -1.32 5.71 -8.58
CA ILE A 126 -2.77 5.79 -8.33
C ILE A 126 -3.08 5.35 -6.89
N PHE A 127 -3.83 6.16 -6.15
CA PHE A 127 -4.32 5.81 -4.82
C PHE A 127 -5.83 5.55 -4.82
N GLU A 128 -6.22 4.41 -4.26
CA GLU A 128 -7.59 3.91 -4.10
C GLU A 128 -7.75 3.42 -2.64
N VAL A 129 -8.92 3.37 -2.01
CA VAL A 129 -10.02 4.34 -2.11
C VAL A 129 -9.65 5.57 -1.28
N VAL A 130 -9.94 6.77 -1.77
CA VAL A 130 -9.90 7.97 -0.91
C VAL A 130 -11.05 7.88 0.10
N GLN A 131 -10.77 7.42 1.32
CA GLN A 131 -11.77 7.35 2.38
C GLN A 131 -12.03 8.75 2.96
N ILE A 132 -12.99 9.46 2.37
CA ILE A 132 -13.30 10.87 2.69
C ILE A 132 -13.77 11.10 4.13
N THR A 133 -14.25 10.04 4.81
CA THR A 133 -14.69 10.10 6.21
C THR A 133 -13.53 9.98 7.20
N ALA A 134 -12.33 9.60 6.76
CA ALA A 134 -11.15 9.50 7.60
C ALA A 134 -10.51 10.88 7.84
N ALA A 135 -9.87 11.03 8.99
CA ALA A 135 -9.21 12.26 9.39
C ALA A 135 -8.16 12.71 8.37
N ARG A 136 -8.26 13.97 7.95
CA ARG A 136 -7.34 14.65 7.01
C ARG A 136 -7.35 14.07 5.59
N MET A 137 -8.42 13.38 5.18
CA MET A 137 -8.58 12.80 3.84
C MET A 137 -9.54 13.59 2.94
N ASP A 138 -9.67 14.91 3.14
CA ASP A 138 -10.49 15.76 2.27
C ASP A 138 -9.97 15.72 0.81
N PRO A 139 -10.83 15.41 -0.18
CA PRO A 139 -10.41 15.27 -1.57
C PRO A 139 -9.80 16.54 -2.18
N ALA A 140 -10.31 17.73 -1.83
CA ALA A 140 -9.81 18.98 -2.39
C ALA A 140 -8.42 19.31 -1.84
N GLU A 141 -8.18 19.05 -0.56
CA GLU A 141 -6.85 19.18 0.04
C GLU A 141 -5.86 18.18 -0.55
N LEU A 142 -6.26 16.90 -0.67
CA LEU A 142 -5.43 15.86 -1.25
C LEU A 142 -5.07 16.17 -2.71
N LYS A 143 -6.03 16.64 -3.50
CA LYS A 143 -5.78 17.04 -4.89
C LYS A 143 -4.85 18.25 -4.98
N ARG A 144 -5.00 19.23 -4.08
CA ARG A 144 -4.12 20.40 -4.02
C ARG A 144 -2.68 20.03 -3.64
N GLU A 145 -2.51 19.11 -2.70
CA GLU A 145 -1.19 18.73 -2.17
C GLU A 145 -0.45 17.71 -3.05
N PHE A 146 -1.14 16.64 -3.48
CA PHE A 146 -0.51 15.49 -4.15
C PHE A 146 -0.91 15.34 -5.62
N GLY A 147 -1.92 16.08 -6.08
CA GLY A 147 -2.57 15.84 -7.37
C GLY A 147 -1.72 16.10 -8.61
N ALA A 148 -0.52 16.66 -8.46
CA ALA A 148 0.49 16.78 -9.51
C ALA A 148 1.32 15.50 -9.70
N HIS A 149 1.36 14.63 -8.69
CA HIS A 149 2.18 13.42 -8.64
C HIS A 149 1.36 12.14 -8.52
N LEU A 150 0.13 12.23 -7.99
CA LEU A 150 -0.71 11.09 -7.66
C LEU A 150 -2.10 11.26 -8.28
N ALA A 151 -2.58 10.22 -8.97
CA ALA A 151 -3.98 10.12 -9.35
C ALA A 151 -4.79 9.53 -8.19
N PHE A 152 -6.01 10.02 -8.02
CA PHE A 152 -6.94 9.49 -7.02
C PHE A 152 -8.09 8.76 -7.72
N TYR A 153 -8.44 7.57 -7.24
CA TYR A 153 -9.52 6.75 -7.76
C TYR A 153 -10.47 6.35 -6.63
N GLY A 154 -11.78 6.46 -6.86
CA GLY A 154 -12.81 6.26 -5.84
C GLY A 154 -13.26 7.57 -5.15
N GLY A 155 -13.60 7.49 -3.86
CA GLY A 155 -14.10 8.63 -3.06
C GLY A 155 -15.61 8.63 -2.80
N MET A 156 -16.31 7.55 -3.13
CA MET A 156 -17.69 7.32 -2.74
C MET A 156 -17.72 6.44 -1.50
N ASP A 157 -18.43 6.89 -0.48
CA ASP A 157 -18.70 6.10 0.72
C ASP A 157 -19.76 5.03 0.41
N THR A 158 -19.69 3.88 1.10
CA THR A 158 -20.58 2.72 0.90
C THR A 158 -21.68 2.64 1.95
#